data_AF-A0A640UXF1-F1
#
_entry.id   AF-A0A640UXF1-F1
#
_cell.length_a   1.000
_cell.length_b   1.000
_cell.length_c   1.000
_cell.angle_alpha   90.00
_cell.angle_beta   90.00
_cell.angle_gamma   90.00
#
_symmetry.space_group_name_H-M   'P 1'
#
loop_
_entity.id
_entity.type
_entity.pdbx_description
1 polymer ?
#
loop_
_entity_poly.entity_id
_entity_poly.type
_entity_poly.pdbx_seq_one_letter_code
_entity_poly.pdbx_strand_id
1 'polypeptide(L)'
;MDSKAYTASLAELRTLRDEIKKKQAEVAKLETERARRVTALAGYEKAKAERIAPAAGMSLAEVVAIAPILAPDSLTTPARPAPAAPDSDVHAQPVEEPCAAQTPEPAPGAAAPPMTRGPRTPAPADAVPSTPAPVETPPATAHAAPAAKAPAAAPQPPPASTPSSLAAAGVPRPLPSLPEGPEGDRWVGHTAHLASTRPNFTQQARSTAFLDTATGMLVYRDQATRLDLGSRSAADILQAVFHTIPEGVERIYLTAGDPWHREPGDTRSCVTPSPPG
;
A
#
# COMPACT_ATOMS: atom_id res chain seq x y z
N MET A 1 17.51 -38.55 -17.74
CA MET A 1 16.51 -38.58 -18.81
C MET A 1 17.18 -39.14 -20.05
N ASP A 2 16.63 -40.18 -20.66
CA ASP A 2 17.17 -40.78 -21.90
C ASP A 2 16.90 -39.89 -23.12
N SER A 3 17.68 -40.08 -24.19
CA SER A 3 17.60 -39.26 -25.41
C SER A 3 16.23 -39.31 -26.07
N LYS A 4 15.54 -40.46 -25.99
CA LYS A 4 14.20 -40.64 -26.53
C LYS A 4 13.18 -39.80 -25.75
N ALA A 5 13.21 -39.86 -24.41
CA ALA A 5 12.38 -39.01 -23.56
C ALA A 5 12.61 -37.51 -23.80
N TYR A 6 13.87 -37.09 -24.04
CA TYR A 6 14.18 -35.71 -24.41
C TYR A 6 13.58 -35.30 -25.76
N THR A 7 13.65 -36.15 -26.79
CA THR A 7 13.02 -35.84 -28.08
C THR A 7 11.50 -35.81 -28.01
N ALA A 8 10.89 -36.63 -27.16
CA ALA A 8 9.45 -36.64 -26.93
C ALA A 8 8.99 -35.34 -26.25
N SER A 9 9.67 -34.89 -25.19
CA SER A 9 9.33 -33.62 -24.52
C SER A 9 9.51 -32.41 -25.44
N LEU A 10 10.51 -32.41 -26.34
CA LEU A 10 10.64 -31.38 -27.36
C LEU A 10 9.49 -31.39 -28.38
N ALA A 11 8.91 -32.55 -28.69
CA ALA A 11 7.73 -32.62 -29.55
C ALA A 11 6.50 -32.04 -28.83
N GLU A 12 6.30 -32.41 -27.56
CA GLU A 12 5.24 -31.88 -26.70
C GLU A 12 5.33 -30.36 -26.53
N LEU A 13 6.54 -29.81 -26.32
CA LEU A 13 6.75 -28.36 -26.25
C LEU A 13 6.38 -27.64 -27.53
N ARG A 14 6.61 -28.25 -28.71
CA ARG A 14 6.19 -27.65 -29.99
C ARG A 14 4.67 -27.63 -30.11
N THR A 15 3.99 -28.70 -29.70
CA THR A 15 2.53 -28.76 -29.66
C THR A 15 1.96 -27.70 -28.71
N LEU A 16 2.47 -27.60 -27.49
CA LEU A 16 2.05 -26.58 -26.51
C LEU A 16 2.26 -25.16 -27.04
N ARG A 17 3.40 -24.90 -27.68
CA ARG A 17 3.67 -23.59 -28.31
C ARG A 17 2.61 -23.25 -29.35
N ASP A 18 2.20 -24.21 -30.16
CA ASP A 18 1.23 -23.97 -31.23
C ASP A 18 -0.20 -23.80 -30.65
N GLU A 19 -0.54 -24.51 -29.58
CA GLU A 19 -1.77 -24.27 -28.80
C GLU A 19 -1.80 -22.89 -28.14
N ILE A 20 -0.69 -22.46 -27.52
CA ILE A 20 -0.55 -21.13 -26.92
C ILE A 20 -0.76 -20.05 -27.99
N LYS A 21 -0.13 -20.19 -29.17
CA LYS A 21 -0.31 -19.24 -30.28
C LYS A 21 -1.77 -19.16 -30.72
N LYS A 22 -2.46 -20.30 -30.80
CA LYS A 22 -3.89 -20.34 -31.14
C LYS A 22 -4.73 -19.60 -30.09
N LYS A 23 -4.47 -19.84 -28.80
CA LYS A 23 -5.17 -19.16 -27.70
C LYS A 23 -4.89 -17.67 -27.66
N GLN A 24 -3.66 -17.24 -27.93
CA GLN A 24 -3.33 -15.82 -28.05
C GLN A 24 -4.09 -15.15 -29.20
N ALA A 25 -4.25 -15.83 -30.34
CA ALA A 25 -5.07 -15.33 -31.45
C ALA A 25 -6.57 -15.23 -31.07
N GLU A 26 -7.09 -16.20 -30.31
CA GLU A 26 -8.46 -16.16 -29.77
C GLU A 26 -8.65 -14.97 -28.81
N VAL A 27 -7.69 -14.74 -27.90
CA VAL A 27 -7.71 -13.60 -26.97
C VAL A 27 -7.68 -12.27 -27.72
N ALA A 28 -6.75 -12.09 -28.68
CA ALA A 28 -6.66 -10.87 -29.47
C ALA A 28 -7.96 -10.56 -30.24
N LYS A 29 -8.64 -11.61 -30.72
CA LYS A 29 -9.95 -11.47 -31.37
C LYS A 29 -11.02 -10.98 -30.38
N LEU A 30 -11.09 -11.56 -29.18
CA LEU A 30 -12.04 -11.16 -28.14
C LEU A 30 -11.76 -9.74 -27.63
N GLU A 31 -10.50 -9.34 -27.52
CA GLU A 31 -10.11 -7.98 -27.15
C GLU A 31 -10.54 -6.96 -28.21
N THR A 32 -10.39 -7.29 -29.50
CA THR A 32 -10.88 -6.46 -30.60
C THR A 32 -12.41 -6.33 -30.55
N GLU A 33 -13.12 -7.42 -30.29
CA GLU A 33 -14.58 -7.41 -30.14
C GLU A 33 -15.01 -6.56 -28.93
N ARG A 34 -14.31 -6.70 -27.81
CA ARG A 34 -14.53 -5.90 -26.60
C ARG A 34 -14.32 -4.41 -26.87
N ALA A 35 -13.25 -4.02 -27.55
CA ALA A 35 -13.00 -2.64 -27.94
C ALA A 35 -14.11 -2.09 -28.87
N ARG A 36 -14.58 -2.90 -29.81
CA ARG A 36 -15.72 -2.55 -30.68
C ARG A 36 -17.00 -2.32 -29.88
N ARG A 37 -17.28 -3.16 -28.88
CA ARG A 37 -18.44 -3.00 -27.99
C ARG A 37 -18.32 -1.73 -27.13
N VAL A 38 -17.13 -1.43 -26.60
CA VAL A 38 -16.86 -0.18 -25.86
C VAL A 38 -17.12 1.05 -26.75
N THR A 39 -16.63 1.02 -27.99
CA THR A 39 -16.87 2.10 -28.97
C THR A 39 -18.35 2.26 -29.29
N ALA A 40 -19.09 1.16 -29.44
CA ALA A 40 -20.54 1.21 -29.66
C ALA A 40 -21.30 1.80 -28.47
N LEU A 41 -20.92 1.43 -27.24
CA LEU A 41 -21.50 1.99 -26.01
C LEU A 41 -21.19 3.49 -25.87
N ALA A 42 -20.03 3.95 -26.34
CA ALA A 42 -19.67 5.36 -26.33
C ALA A 42 -20.55 6.25 -27.21
N GLY A 43 -21.25 5.68 -28.20
CA GLY A 43 -22.23 6.41 -29.02
C GLY A 43 -23.53 6.73 -28.28
N TYR A 44 -23.74 6.21 -27.07
CA TYR A 44 -24.92 6.52 -26.27
C TYR A 44 -24.69 7.77 -25.44
N GLU A 45 -25.57 8.76 -25.57
CA GLU A 45 -25.41 10.10 -24.94
C GLU A 45 -25.28 10.06 -23.41
N LYS A 46 -25.87 9.07 -22.75
CA LYS A 46 -25.78 8.91 -21.28
C LYS A 46 -24.73 7.88 -20.85
N ALA A 47 -23.90 7.39 -21.76
CA ALA A 47 -22.82 6.49 -21.42
C ALA A 47 -21.78 7.23 -20.57
N LYS A 48 -21.32 6.58 -19.51
CA LYS A 48 -20.27 7.08 -18.63
C LYS A 48 -19.12 6.07 -18.59
N ALA A 49 -17.88 6.54 -18.77
CA ALA A 49 -16.70 5.68 -18.70
C ALA A 49 -16.61 4.94 -17.35
N GLU A 50 -17.05 5.55 -16.24
CA GLU A 50 -17.10 4.95 -14.91
C GLU A 50 -18.00 3.71 -14.81
N ARG A 51 -19.05 3.64 -15.62
CA ARG A 51 -19.95 2.47 -15.67
C ARG A 51 -19.46 1.41 -16.66
N ILE A 52 -18.79 1.83 -17.73
CA ILE A 52 -18.30 0.94 -18.79
C ILE A 52 -17.02 0.22 -18.36
N ALA A 53 -16.11 0.89 -17.63
CA ALA A 53 -14.85 0.31 -17.17
C ALA A 53 -15.00 -1.00 -16.38
N PRO A 54 -15.78 -1.06 -15.27
CA PRO A 54 -15.94 -2.30 -14.51
C PRO A 54 -16.68 -3.38 -15.31
N ALA A 55 -17.66 -3.01 -16.15
CA ALA A 55 -18.41 -3.97 -16.97
C ALA A 55 -17.56 -4.56 -18.10
N ALA A 56 -16.65 -3.77 -18.65
CA ALA A 56 -15.68 -4.24 -19.62
C ALA A 56 -14.58 -5.05 -18.93
N GLY A 57 -14.22 -4.76 -17.67
CA GLY A 57 -13.03 -5.27 -16.97
C GLY A 57 -11.75 -4.50 -17.33
N MET A 58 -11.90 -3.24 -17.76
CA MET A 58 -10.84 -2.35 -18.26
C MET A 58 -10.64 -1.23 -17.25
N SER A 59 -9.47 -0.61 -17.26
CA SER A 59 -9.29 0.63 -16.50
C SER A 59 -10.06 1.79 -17.16
N LEU A 60 -10.39 2.82 -16.36
CA LEU A 60 -11.03 4.03 -16.88
C LEU A 60 -10.19 4.68 -18.00
N ALA A 61 -8.86 4.68 -17.85
CA ALA A 61 -7.94 5.23 -18.84
C ALA A 61 -7.98 4.49 -20.17
N GLU A 62 -8.07 3.14 -20.16
CA GLU A 62 -8.19 2.34 -21.38
C GLU A 62 -9.52 2.58 -22.11
N VAL A 63 -10.62 2.72 -21.36
CA VAL A 63 -11.93 3.06 -21.94
C VAL A 63 -11.89 4.44 -22.61
N VAL A 64 -11.27 5.44 -21.96
CA VAL A 64 -11.11 6.79 -22.53
C VAL A 64 -10.16 6.80 -23.72
N ALA A 65 -9.13 5.95 -23.74
CA ALA A 65 -8.24 5.82 -24.90
C ALA A 65 -8.95 5.23 -26.14
N ILE A 66 -9.84 4.24 -25.93
CA ILE A 66 -10.64 3.63 -27.02
C ILE A 66 -11.79 4.55 -27.45
N ALA A 67 -12.42 5.22 -26.49
CA ALA A 67 -13.57 6.10 -26.71
C ALA A 67 -13.36 7.46 -26.02
N PRO A 68 -12.64 8.39 -26.67
CA PRO A 68 -12.34 9.70 -26.08
C PRO A 68 -13.57 10.55 -25.75
N ILE A 69 -14.70 10.29 -26.40
CA ILE A 69 -15.98 10.97 -26.15
C ILE A 69 -16.48 10.73 -24.72
N LEU A 70 -16.05 9.64 -24.08
CA LEU A 70 -16.40 9.31 -22.70
C LEU A 70 -15.42 9.88 -21.67
N ALA A 71 -14.50 10.77 -22.08
CA ALA A 71 -13.59 11.44 -21.16
C ALA A 71 -14.38 12.16 -20.06
N PRO A 72 -14.06 11.95 -18.77
CA PRO A 72 -14.71 12.69 -17.69
C PRO A 72 -14.47 14.20 -17.87
N ASP A 73 -15.45 15.02 -17.48
CA ASP A 73 -15.41 16.50 -17.60
C ASP A 73 -14.15 17.14 -16.96
N SER A 74 -13.53 16.43 -16.01
CA SER A 74 -12.25 16.78 -15.37
C SER A 74 -11.06 16.81 -16.35
N LEU A 75 -11.15 16.22 -17.54
CA LEU A 75 -10.10 16.20 -18.57
C LEU A 75 -10.40 17.11 -19.78
N THR A 76 -11.66 17.54 -19.96
CA THR A 76 -12.10 18.39 -21.09
C THR A 76 -12.26 19.87 -20.72
N THR A 77 -12.04 20.24 -19.45
CA THR A 77 -12.02 21.65 -19.04
C THR A 77 -10.61 22.23 -19.29
N PRO A 78 -10.37 23.06 -20.33
CA PRO A 78 -9.14 23.85 -20.40
C PRO A 78 -9.09 24.73 -19.15
N ALA A 79 -7.93 24.77 -18.50
CA ALA A 79 -7.67 25.62 -17.34
C ALA A 79 -8.07 27.07 -17.67
N ARG A 80 -9.26 27.45 -17.22
CA ARG A 80 -9.74 28.83 -17.25
C ARG A 80 -8.81 29.61 -16.31
N PRO A 81 -8.19 30.72 -16.75
CA PRO A 81 -7.46 31.57 -15.82
C PRO A 81 -8.43 32.00 -14.72
N ALA A 82 -8.05 31.71 -13.48
CA ALA A 82 -8.84 32.02 -12.30
C ALA A 82 -9.18 33.53 -12.28
N PRO A 83 -10.47 33.92 -12.21
CA PRO A 83 -10.80 35.27 -11.83
C PRO A 83 -10.50 35.43 -10.33
N ALA A 84 -9.75 36.47 -10.00
CA ALA A 84 -9.40 36.86 -8.66
C ALA A 84 -10.66 36.97 -7.77
N ALA A 85 -10.57 36.44 -6.56
CA ALA A 85 -11.56 36.66 -5.52
C ALA A 85 -11.64 38.17 -5.15
N PRO A 86 -12.82 38.63 -4.75
CA PRO A 86 -12.90 39.66 -3.73
C PRO A 86 -13.60 39.11 -2.48
N ASP A 87 -12.96 39.39 -1.34
CA ASP A 87 -13.52 39.34 0.00
C ASP A 87 -14.61 40.41 0.21
N SER A 88 -15.36 40.18 1.29
CA SER A 88 -16.15 41.12 2.10
C SER A 88 -17.68 41.12 1.93
N ASP A 89 -18.31 40.31 2.79
CA ASP A 89 -19.11 40.72 3.96
C ASP A 89 -20.36 41.63 3.85
N VAL A 90 -21.41 41.13 4.52
CA VAL A 90 -22.46 41.79 5.33
C VAL A 90 -23.58 42.65 4.65
N HIS A 91 -24.82 42.14 4.64
CA HIS A 91 -25.97 42.54 5.52
C HIS A 91 -27.31 41.85 5.11
N ALA A 92 -27.93 41.08 6.02
CA ALA A 92 -29.17 41.39 6.79
C ALA A 92 -30.50 41.04 6.07
N GLN A 93 -31.14 39.89 6.35
CA GLN A 93 -32.22 39.63 7.36
C GLN A 93 -33.66 40.01 6.88
N PRO A 94 -34.82 39.51 7.41
CA PRO A 94 -35.11 38.47 8.45
C PRO A 94 -36.42 37.60 8.24
N VAL A 95 -36.76 36.80 9.29
CA VAL A 95 -38.06 36.19 9.74
C VAL A 95 -38.64 35.04 8.88
N GLU A 96 -39.07 33.86 9.36
CA GLU A 96 -39.90 33.56 10.55
C GLU A 96 -39.63 32.19 11.21
N GLU A 97 -39.69 32.20 12.55
CA GLU A 97 -39.93 31.07 13.48
C GLU A 97 -41.48 30.90 13.64
N PRO A 98 -42.04 29.74 14.03
CA PRO A 98 -41.96 29.36 15.45
C PRO A 98 -41.94 27.86 15.80
N CYS A 99 -41.28 27.58 16.93
CA CYS A 99 -41.62 26.67 18.04
C CYS A 99 -42.27 25.29 17.77
N ALA A 100 -41.60 24.24 18.25
CA ALA A 100 -42.12 23.43 19.36
C ALA A 100 -40.99 22.64 20.04
N ALA A 101 -40.97 22.76 21.37
CA ALA A 101 -40.02 22.20 22.32
C ALA A 101 -40.19 20.69 22.55
N GLN A 102 -39.12 20.02 23.03
CA GLN A 102 -39.15 19.21 24.26
C GLN A 102 -37.77 18.61 24.61
N THR A 103 -37.34 18.90 25.84
CA THR A 103 -36.25 18.34 26.68
C THR A 103 -36.74 18.61 28.13
N PRO A 104 -36.32 17.95 29.24
CA PRO A 104 -35.56 16.70 29.50
C PRO A 104 -36.26 15.75 30.52
N GLU A 105 -35.66 14.59 30.87
CA GLU A 105 -35.36 14.25 32.29
C GLU A 105 -34.36 13.07 32.45
N PRO A 106 -33.63 13.00 33.59
CA PRO A 106 -32.44 12.19 33.83
C PRO A 106 -32.73 10.89 34.61
N ALA A 107 -31.72 10.01 34.70
CA ALA A 107 -31.64 9.02 35.78
C ALA A 107 -30.18 8.81 36.23
N PRO A 108 -29.88 8.94 37.54
CA PRO A 108 -28.56 8.73 38.14
C PRO A 108 -28.42 7.32 38.74
N GLY A 109 -27.18 6.82 38.89
CA GLY A 109 -26.91 5.68 39.77
C GLY A 109 -25.61 4.93 39.48
N ALA A 110 -24.57 5.22 40.25
CA ALA A 110 -23.31 4.47 40.30
C ALA A 110 -23.42 3.28 41.28
N ALA A 111 -22.72 2.16 41.01
CA ALA A 111 -22.20 1.27 42.04
C ALA A 111 -21.07 0.36 41.50
N ALA A 112 -20.01 0.26 42.30
CA ALA A 112 -18.72 -0.41 42.04
C ALA A 112 -18.76 -1.96 42.14
N PRO A 113 -17.76 -2.68 41.60
CA PRO A 113 -17.66 -4.14 41.74
C PRO A 113 -16.94 -4.56 43.04
N PRO A 114 -17.43 -5.57 43.77
CA PRO A 114 -16.67 -6.23 44.83
C PRO A 114 -15.82 -7.40 44.28
N MET A 115 -14.55 -7.46 44.68
CA MET A 115 -13.66 -8.60 44.50
C MET A 115 -13.92 -9.68 45.56
N THR A 116 -14.01 -10.95 45.16
CA THR A 116 -13.76 -12.11 46.03
C THR A 116 -13.06 -13.23 45.24
N ARG A 117 -12.20 -13.99 45.94
CA ARG A 117 -11.07 -14.79 45.46
C ARG A 117 -11.32 -16.30 45.69
N GLY A 118 -11.30 -17.11 44.61
CA GLY A 118 -10.96 -18.56 44.50
C GLY A 118 -11.85 -19.61 45.23
N PRO A 119 -11.63 -20.95 45.07
CA PRO A 119 -10.85 -21.71 44.07
C PRO A 119 -11.55 -22.96 43.44
N ARG A 120 -11.01 -23.43 42.28
CA ARG A 120 -10.77 -24.83 41.80
C ARG A 120 -11.90 -25.88 41.50
N THR A 121 -11.73 -26.49 40.29
CA THR A 121 -11.90 -27.92 39.84
C THR A 121 -13.23 -28.38 39.14
N PRO A 122 -13.26 -29.52 38.36
CA PRO A 122 -13.15 -29.60 36.89
C PRO A 122 -14.41 -30.14 36.13
N ALA A 123 -14.34 -30.12 34.78
CA ALA A 123 -15.06 -30.81 33.66
C ALA A 123 -16.13 -31.91 33.94
N PRO A 124 -17.11 -32.25 33.05
CA PRO A 124 -16.98 -32.37 31.57
C PRO A 124 -18.22 -32.05 30.66
N ALA A 125 -17.96 -32.12 29.34
CA ALA A 125 -18.81 -32.44 28.16
C ALA A 125 -20.33 -32.16 28.14
N ASP A 126 -20.81 -31.41 27.14
CA ASP A 126 -21.57 -31.97 25.99
C ASP A 126 -21.89 -30.93 24.91
N ALA A 127 -22.15 -31.41 23.69
CA ALA A 127 -22.22 -30.69 22.42
C ALA A 127 -23.64 -30.24 22.02
N VAL A 128 -23.78 -29.06 21.37
CA VAL A 128 -24.73 -28.80 20.25
C VAL A 128 -24.41 -27.47 19.52
N PRO A 129 -24.85 -27.30 18.25
CA PRO A 129 -24.24 -26.42 17.26
C PRO A 129 -24.86 -25.02 17.22
N SER A 130 -24.13 -24.04 16.67
CA SER A 130 -24.70 -22.73 16.31
C SER A 130 -24.34 -22.32 14.88
N THR A 131 -25.42 -22.11 14.14
CA THR A 131 -25.59 -21.55 12.79
C THR A 131 -24.83 -20.22 12.58
N PRO A 132 -24.34 -19.93 11.35
CA PRO A 132 -23.58 -18.73 11.05
C PRO A 132 -24.46 -17.49 10.89
N ALA A 133 -24.01 -16.36 11.43
CA ALA A 133 -24.53 -15.02 11.20
C ALA A 133 -23.51 -14.20 10.35
N PRO A 134 -23.94 -13.10 9.71
CA PRO A 134 -23.45 -12.66 8.40
C PRO A 134 -22.15 -11.83 8.42
N VAL A 135 -21.46 -11.90 7.28
CA VAL A 135 -20.22 -11.20 6.94
C VAL A 135 -20.43 -9.69 6.87
N GLU A 136 -19.80 -8.95 7.77
CA GLU A 136 -19.69 -7.49 7.71
C GLU A 136 -18.49 -7.10 6.84
N THR A 137 -18.74 -6.13 5.96
CA THR A 137 -17.86 -5.69 4.88
C THR A 137 -16.79 -4.72 5.40
N PRO A 138 -15.48 -4.91 5.11
CA PRO A 138 -14.49 -3.90 5.43
C PRO A 138 -14.48 -2.75 4.38
N PRO A 139 -14.38 -1.47 4.81
CA PRO A 139 -14.30 -0.34 3.90
C PRO A 139 -12.93 -0.26 3.21
N ALA A 140 -12.99 0.04 1.91
CA ALA A 140 -11.84 0.29 1.04
C ALA A 140 -11.12 1.59 1.43
N THR A 141 -9.83 1.51 1.70
CA THR A 141 -8.93 2.67 1.76
C THR A 141 -8.18 2.77 0.42
N ALA A 142 -8.48 3.84 -0.32
CA ALA A 142 -7.81 4.19 -1.57
C ALA A 142 -6.41 4.76 -1.26
N HIS A 143 -5.36 4.06 -1.72
CA HIS A 143 -4.04 4.65 -1.85
C HIS A 143 -3.87 5.21 -3.27
N ALA A 144 -3.92 6.53 -3.38
CA ALA A 144 -3.51 7.25 -4.57
C ALA A 144 -1.98 7.18 -4.69
N ALA A 145 -1.50 6.54 -5.77
CA ALA A 145 -0.10 6.61 -6.19
C ALA A 145 0.13 7.90 -7.00
N PRO A 146 1.19 8.69 -6.73
CA PRO A 146 1.57 9.77 -7.62
C PRO A 146 2.31 9.24 -8.85
N ALA A 147 1.92 9.77 -10.00
CA ALA A 147 2.47 9.49 -11.32
C ALA A 147 3.93 9.93 -11.47
N ALA A 148 4.75 9.08 -12.09
CA ALA A 148 6.09 9.40 -12.56
C ALA A 148 6.02 10.19 -13.88
N LYS A 149 6.68 11.36 -13.92
CA LYS A 149 7.07 12.04 -15.17
C LYS A 149 8.50 11.63 -15.54
N ALA A 150 8.70 11.27 -16.80
CA ALA A 150 10.02 11.08 -17.43
C ALA A 150 10.59 12.43 -17.95
N PRO A 151 11.85 12.51 -18.43
CA PRO A 151 12.92 13.25 -17.78
C PRO A 151 13.20 14.62 -18.45
N ALA A 152 13.46 15.63 -17.62
CA ALA A 152 14.03 16.91 -18.06
C ALA A 152 15.47 17.05 -17.51
N ALA A 153 16.32 17.57 -18.39
CA ALA A 153 17.76 17.80 -18.30
C ALA A 153 18.40 17.97 -16.91
N ALA A 154 19.55 17.32 -16.74
CA ALA A 154 20.40 17.38 -15.56
C ALA A 154 20.89 18.82 -15.24
N PRO A 155 20.61 19.36 -14.04
CA PRO A 155 21.29 20.54 -13.53
C PRO A 155 22.63 20.13 -12.90
N GLN A 156 23.66 20.93 -13.18
CA GLN A 156 25.01 20.81 -12.62
C GLN A 156 25.01 20.82 -11.08
N PRO A 157 25.98 20.13 -10.43
CA PRO A 157 26.11 20.18 -8.98
C PRO A 157 26.52 21.60 -8.52
N PRO A 158 25.86 22.15 -7.49
CA PRO A 158 26.33 23.37 -6.85
C PRO A 158 27.68 23.13 -6.13
N PRO A 159 28.52 24.16 -5.98
CA PRO A 159 29.80 24.04 -5.28
C PRO A 159 29.56 23.60 -3.84
N ALA A 160 30.45 22.73 -3.36
CA ALA A 160 30.47 22.22 -2.01
C ALA A 160 30.45 23.38 -1.00
N SER A 161 29.33 23.50 -0.28
CA SER A 161 29.28 24.31 0.94
C SER A 161 30.30 23.73 1.92
N THR A 162 31.34 24.51 2.20
CA THR A 162 32.30 24.27 3.28
C THR A 162 31.57 23.88 4.56
N PRO A 163 32.09 22.93 5.35
CA PRO A 163 31.52 22.59 6.63
C PRO A 163 31.54 23.85 7.50
N SER A 164 30.36 24.32 7.93
CA SER A 164 30.27 25.31 9.01
C SER A 164 30.90 24.68 10.25
N SER A 165 32.17 25.02 10.41
CA SER A 165 33.00 24.79 11.57
C SER A 165 32.27 25.23 12.82
N LEU A 166 32.46 24.42 13.86
CA LEU A 166 32.26 24.68 15.27
C LEU A 166 31.59 26.00 15.63
N ALA A 167 30.44 25.87 16.31
CA ALA A 167 30.18 26.56 17.56
C ALA A 167 30.98 27.87 17.76
N ALA A 168 30.47 28.95 17.17
CA ALA A 168 30.73 30.27 17.70
C ALA A 168 30.13 30.31 19.10
N ALA A 169 31.00 30.12 20.09
CA ALA A 169 30.70 30.26 21.49
C ALA A 169 30.08 31.64 21.75
N GLY A 170 28.90 31.66 22.37
CA GLY A 170 28.46 32.80 23.17
C GLY A 170 27.14 33.46 22.82
N VAL A 171 26.43 33.10 21.75
CA VAL A 171 25.08 33.67 21.52
C VAL A 171 24.01 32.67 21.98
N PRO A 172 23.39 32.87 23.15
CA PRO A 172 22.31 32.00 23.60
C PRO A 172 21.14 32.14 22.62
N ARG A 173 20.76 31.02 22.00
CA ARG A 173 19.57 30.95 21.15
C ARG A 173 18.36 31.13 22.07
N PRO A 174 17.55 32.21 21.94
CA PRO A 174 16.38 32.36 22.78
C PRO A 174 15.43 31.20 22.48
N LEU A 175 15.11 30.42 23.52
CA LEU A 175 14.05 29.42 23.45
C LEU A 175 12.70 30.13 23.56
N PRO A 176 11.65 29.64 22.89
CA PRO A 176 10.31 30.15 23.11
C PRO A 176 9.93 29.95 24.58
N SER A 177 9.65 31.05 25.28
CA SER A 177 9.17 31.06 26.66
C SER A 177 7.67 30.80 26.69
N LEU A 178 7.22 30.01 27.66
CA LEU A 178 5.80 29.83 27.95
C LEU A 178 5.21 31.17 28.45
N PRO A 179 4.01 31.58 27.98
CA PRO A 179 3.37 32.81 28.45
C PRO A 179 3.09 32.72 29.96
N GLU A 180 3.25 33.82 30.70
CA GLU A 180 2.97 33.86 32.13
C GLU A 180 1.46 33.87 32.43
N GLY A 181 1.06 33.30 33.57
CA GLY A 181 -0.32 33.31 34.05
C GLY A 181 -1.17 32.13 33.56
N PRO A 182 -2.52 32.25 33.61
CA PRO A 182 -3.42 31.10 33.45
C PRO A 182 -3.36 30.43 32.08
N GLU A 183 -2.81 31.10 31.06
CA GLU A 183 -2.58 30.52 29.75
C GLU A 183 -1.32 29.63 29.72
N GLY A 184 -0.24 30.03 30.41
CA GLY A 184 0.96 29.22 30.61
C GLY A 184 0.71 27.98 31.47
N ASP A 185 -0.11 28.14 32.51
CA ASP A 185 -0.47 27.05 33.42
C ASP A 185 -1.16 25.88 32.70
N ARG A 186 -1.85 26.14 31.58
CA ARG A 186 -2.46 25.08 30.75
C ARG A 186 -1.44 24.18 30.07
N TRP A 187 -0.24 24.67 29.78
CA TRP A 187 0.82 23.88 29.14
C TRP A 187 1.55 22.96 30.12
N VAL A 188 1.61 23.34 31.39
CA VAL A 188 2.25 22.57 32.48
C VAL A 188 1.23 21.74 33.25
N GLY A 189 -0.06 22.05 33.10
CA GLY A 189 -1.17 21.35 33.71
C GLY A 189 -1.21 19.87 33.34
N HIS A 190 -1.07 19.01 34.34
CA HIS A 190 -1.26 17.57 34.16
C HIS A 190 -2.73 17.29 33.88
N THR A 191 -3.07 16.91 32.65
CA THR A 191 -4.42 16.45 32.36
C THR A 191 -4.57 15.03 32.91
N ALA A 192 -5.34 14.89 33.99
CA ALA A 192 -5.65 13.59 34.57
C ALA A 192 -6.35 12.69 33.53
N HIS A 193 -6.06 11.38 33.58
CA HIS A 193 -6.64 10.36 32.71
C HIS A 193 -6.21 10.35 31.23
N LEU A 194 -5.11 11.04 30.85
CA LEU A 194 -4.40 10.75 29.60
C LEU A 194 -3.58 9.47 29.70
N ALA A 195 -4.26 8.33 29.76
CA ALA A 195 -3.62 7.05 29.50
C ALA A 195 -3.57 6.86 27.97
N SER A 196 -2.36 6.80 27.40
CA SER A 196 -2.20 6.37 26.02
C SER A 196 -2.60 4.90 25.92
N THR A 197 -3.76 4.63 25.34
CA THR A 197 -4.14 3.27 24.98
C THR A 197 -3.23 2.84 23.83
N ARG A 198 -2.34 1.87 24.09
CA ARG A 198 -1.53 1.30 23.01
C ARG A 198 -2.48 0.71 21.97
N PRO A 199 -2.34 1.08 20.68
CA PRO A 199 -3.13 0.46 19.64
C PRO A 199 -2.89 -1.04 19.68
N ASN A 200 -3.96 -1.82 19.55
CA ASN A 200 -3.87 -3.26 19.45
C ASN A 200 -3.31 -3.63 18.07
N PHE A 201 -1.98 -3.66 17.98
CA PHE A 201 -1.30 -4.04 16.75
C PHE A 201 -1.31 -5.56 16.61
N THR A 202 -2.09 -6.04 15.64
CA THR A 202 -2.05 -7.44 15.24
C THR A 202 -1.02 -7.59 14.12
N GLN A 203 0.10 -8.27 14.41
CA GLN A 203 1.09 -8.56 13.40
C GLN A 203 0.56 -9.68 12.49
N GLN A 204 0.13 -9.34 11.28
CA GLN A 204 -0.26 -10.34 10.29
C GLN A 204 0.98 -11.10 9.80
N ALA A 205 0.96 -12.42 9.92
CA ALA A 205 1.95 -13.30 9.32
C ALA A 205 1.74 -13.34 7.80
N ARG A 206 2.48 -12.50 7.08
CA ARG A 206 2.47 -12.46 5.61
C ARG A 206 3.47 -13.47 5.07
N SER A 207 3.13 -14.14 3.97
CA SER A 207 4.05 -15.07 3.32
C SER A 207 5.22 -14.30 2.71
N THR A 208 6.46 -14.70 3.03
CA THR A 208 7.68 -14.00 2.61
C THR A 208 8.64 -14.95 1.92
N ALA A 209 9.34 -14.45 0.90
CA ALA A 209 10.43 -15.14 0.21
C ALA A 209 11.69 -14.29 0.26
N PHE A 210 12.85 -14.93 0.25
CA PHE A 210 14.16 -14.28 0.27
C PHE A 210 14.92 -14.65 -0.99
N LEU A 211 15.36 -13.66 -1.75
CA LEU A 211 16.11 -13.84 -2.97
C LEU A 211 17.52 -13.24 -2.82
N ASP A 212 18.52 -14.10 -2.90
CA ASP A 212 19.88 -13.67 -3.14
C ASP A 212 20.12 -13.51 -4.64
N THR A 213 20.20 -12.26 -5.11
CA THR A 213 20.45 -11.96 -6.52
C THR A 213 21.89 -12.20 -6.97
N ALA A 214 22.86 -12.32 -6.05
CA ALA A 214 24.24 -12.62 -6.39
C ALA A 214 24.40 -14.10 -6.79
N THR A 215 23.79 -15.01 -6.02
CA THR A 215 23.86 -16.46 -6.25
C THR A 215 22.68 -17.01 -7.05
N GLY A 216 21.57 -16.28 -7.10
CA GLY A 216 20.28 -16.74 -7.64
C GLY A 216 19.51 -17.65 -6.69
N MET A 217 19.82 -17.65 -5.39
CA MET A 217 19.17 -18.54 -4.44
C MET A 217 17.88 -17.92 -3.90
N LEU A 218 16.76 -18.61 -4.08
CA LEU A 218 15.45 -18.22 -3.58
C LEU A 218 15.04 -19.17 -2.43
N VAL A 219 14.81 -18.61 -1.26
CA VAL A 219 14.31 -19.34 -0.09
C VAL A 219 12.86 -18.96 0.16
N TYR A 220 11.99 -19.96 0.13
CA TYR A 220 10.56 -19.81 0.41
C TYR A 220 10.09 -20.96 1.29
N ARG A 221 9.51 -20.65 2.46
CA ARG A 221 9.09 -21.64 3.46
C ARG A 221 10.26 -22.55 3.86
N ASP A 222 10.16 -23.86 3.64
CA ASP A 222 11.22 -24.83 3.90
C ASP A 222 12.03 -25.20 2.64
N GLN A 223 11.82 -24.48 1.54
CA GLN A 223 12.42 -24.77 0.25
C GLN A 223 13.46 -23.73 -0.14
N ALA A 224 14.60 -24.19 -0.63
CA ALA A 224 15.63 -23.38 -1.27
C ALA A 224 15.77 -23.82 -2.73
N THR A 225 15.45 -22.94 -3.65
CA THR A 225 15.50 -23.20 -5.10
C THR A 225 16.47 -22.24 -5.76
N ARG A 226 17.27 -22.74 -6.71
CA ARG A 226 18.15 -21.89 -7.51
C ARG A 226 17.40 -21.39 -8.73
N LEU A 227 17.30 -20.07 -8.86
CA LEU A 227 16.74 -19.35 -9.99
C LEU A 227 17.83 -18.98 -10.99
N ASP A 228 17.48 -19.08 -12.27
CA ASP A 228 18.21 -18.38 -13.33
C ASP A 228 17.64 -16.96 -13.46
N LEU A 229 18.45 -15.96 -13.14
CA LEU A 229 18.05 -14.56 -13.14
C LEU A 229 18.32 -13.85 -14.48
N GLY A 230 18.83 -14.56 -15.49
CA GLY A 230 19.07 -14.01 -16.83
C GLY A 230 19.93 -12.74 -16.81
N SER A 231 19.39 -11.63 -17.31
CA SER A 231 20.08 -10.33 -17.35
C SER A 231 20.18 -9.63 -15.98
N ARG A 232 19.58 -10.20 -14.93
CA ARG A 232 19.40 -9.60 -13.61
C ARG A 232 18.61 -8.28 -13.65
N SER A 233 17.82 -8.08 -14.69
CA SER A 233 16.85 -6.99 -14.74
C SER A 233 15.70 -7.25 -13.76
N ALA A 234 15.05 -6.18 -13.29
CA ALA A 234 13.91 -6.32 -12.38
C ALA A 234 12.77 -7.15 -13.00
N ALA A 235 12.54 -7.02 -14.31
CA ALA A 235 11.54 -7.80 -15.03
C ALA A 235 11.88 -9.29 -15.04
N ASP A 236 13.11 -9.65 -15.40
CA ASP A 236 13.55 -11.06 -15.44
C ASP A 236 13.54 -11.70 -14.05
N ILE A 237 13.94 -10.94 -13.01
CA ILE A 237 13.90 -11.40 -11.62
C ILE A 237 12.47 -11.73 -11.20
N LEU A 238 11.52 -10.81 -11.42
CA LEU A 238 10.12 -11.03 -11.05
C LEU A 238 9.52 -12.19 -11.84
N GLN A 239 9.79 -12.26 -13.15
CA GLN A 239 9.37 -13.35 -14.02
C GLN A 239 9.87 -14.70 -13.47
N ALA A 240 11.17 -14.83 -13.18
CA ALA A 240 11.77 -16.05 -12.66
C ALA A 240 11.18 -16.46 -11.30
N VAL A 241 10.96 -15.49 -10.40
CA VAL A 241 10.34 -15.75 -9.09
C VAL A 241 8.89 -16.23 -9.24
N PHE A 242 8.08 -15.57 -10.08
CA PHE A 242 6.67 -15.94 -10.28
C PHE A 242 6.48 -17.29 -10.97
N HIS A 243 7.42 -17.73 -11.81
CA HIS A 243 7.37 -19.08 -12.40
C HIS A 243 7.75 -20.18 -11.41
N THR A 244 8.45 -19.84 -10.32
CA THR A 244 9.04 -20.84 -9.42
C THR A 244 8.26 -20.98 -8.11
N ILE A 245 7.67 -19.89 -7.61
CA ILE A 245 6.87 -19.94 -6.37
C ILE A 245 5.38 -20.04 -6.72
N PRO A 246 4.62 -20.97 -6.12
CA PRO A 246 3.16 -20.97 -6.23
C PRO A 246 2.55 -19.68 -5.65
N GLU A 247 1.40 -19.27 -6.16
CA GLU A 247 0.69 -18.06 -5.70
C GLU A 247 0.61 -17.98 -4.17
N GLY A 248 0.80 -16.77 -3.63
CA GLY A 248 0.65 -16.49 -2.19
C GLY A 248 1.85 -15.82 -1.51
N VAL A 249 2.93 -15.51 -2.22
CA VAL A 249 4.00 -14.64 -1.68
C VAL A 249 3.57 -13.18 -1.76
N GLU A 250 3.55 -12.51 -0.61
CA GLU A 250 3.22 -11.08 -0.55
C GLU A 250 4.47 -10.19 -0.51
N ARG A 251 5.61 -10.73 -0.05
CA ARG A 251 6.85 -9.96 0.11
C ARG A 251 8.05 -10.77 -0.34
N ILE A 252 8.89 -10.13 -1.15
CA ILE A 252 10.18 -10.68 -1.58
C ILE A 252 11.27 -9.74 -1.05
N TYR A 253 12.19 -10.26 -0.25
CA TYR A 253 13.37 -9.52 0.19
C TYR A 253 14.55 -9.87 -0.70
N LEU A 254 15.22 -8.85 -1.25
CA LEU A 254 16.38 -9.04 -2.11
C LEU A 254 17.65 -8.75 -1.31
N THR A 255 18.58 -9.70 -1.27
CA THR A 255 19.75 -9.59 -0.40
C THR A 255 21.07 -9.34 -1.11
N ALA A 256 21.15 -9.37 -2.45
CA ALA A 256 22.35 -9.00 -3.22
C ALA A 256 23.69 -9.60 -2.70
N GLY A 257 23.66 -10.79 -2.10
CA GLY A 257 24.81 -11.47 -1.49
C GLY A 257 25.01 -11.23 0.00
N ASP A 258 24.30 -10.30 0.62
CA ASP A 258 24.34 -10.10 2.07
C ASP A 258 23.53 -11.18 2.80
N PRO A 259 24.08 -11.79 3.88
CA PRO A 259 23.36 -12.79 4.63
C PRO A 259 22.17 -12.17 5.37
N TRP A 260 20.96 -12.66 5.08
CA TRP A 260 19.70 -12.25 5.74
C TRP A 260 19.66 -12.59 7.24
N HIS A 261 20.53 -13.49 7.67
CA HIS A 261 20.80 -13.80 9.06
C HIS A 261 22.27 -13.54 9.35
N ARG A 262 22.56 -12.50 10.13
CA ARG A 262 23.76 -12.54 10.95
C ARG A 262 23.49 -13.56 12.05
N GLU A 263 24.17 -14.69 11.99
CA GLU A 263 24.35 -15.54 13.16
C GLU A 263 24.81 -14.62 14.32
N PRO A 264 24.06 -14.55 15.44
CA PRO A 264 24.51 -13.82 16.61
C PRO A 264 25.75 -14.53 17.17
N GLY A 265 26.93 -14.21 16.62
CA GLY A 265 28.18 -14.85 17.01
C GLY A 265 29.33 -14.71 16.00
N ASP A 266 29.08 -14.38 14.73
CA ASP A 266 30.16 -14.29 13.74
C ASP A 266 30.84 -12.91 13.73
N THR A 267 31.69 -12.68 14.73
CA THR A 267 32.62 -11.54 14.79
C THR A 267 33.94 -11.86 14.09
N ARG A 268 33.92 -12.40 12.87
CA ARG A 268 35.15 -12.58 12.04
C ARG A 268 35.18 -11.64 10.84
N SER A 269 35.28 -10.34 11.12
CA SER A 269 35.98 -9.41 10.22
C SER A 269 36.32 -8.12 10.96
N CYS A 270 37.17 -8.25 11.97
CA CYS A 270 38.09 -7.18 12.32
C CYS A 270 39.42 -7.53 11.65
N VAL A 271 39.59 -7.10 10.40
CA VAL A 271 40.91 -7.05 9.77
C VAL A 271 41.73 -6.05 10.58
N THR A 272 42.63 -6.57 11.42
CA THR A 272 43.62 -5.76 12.13
C THR A 272 44.64 -5.23 11.11
N PRO A 273 44.84 -3.91 10.99
CA PRO A 273 45.96 -3.39 10.21
C PRO A 273 47.27 -3.75 10.90
N SER A 274 48.19 -4.35 10.14
CA SER A 274 49.56 -4.68 10.57
C SER A 274 50.33 -3.38 10.87
N PRO A 275 51.13 -3.31 11.95
CA PRO A 275 51.91 -2.11 12.25
C PRO A 275 53.08 -2.00 11.25
N PRO A 276 53.49 -0.77 10.87
CA PRO A 276 54.70 -0.57 10.10
C PRO A 276 55.94 -0.90 10.95
N GLY A 277 56.89 -1.60 10.33
CA GLY A 277 58.20 -1.90 10.91
C GLY A 277 59.18 -0.74 10.88
#